data_AF-A0A346XSS6-F1
#
_entry.id   AF-A0A346XSS6-F1
#
_cell.length_a   1.000
_cell.length_b   1.000
_cell.length_c   1.000
_cell.angle_alpha   90.00
_cell.angle_beta   90.00
_cell.angle_gamma   90.00
#
_symmetry.space_group_name_H-M   'P 1'
#
loop_
_entity.id
_entity.type
_entity.pdbx_description
1 polymer ?
#
loop_
_entity_poly.entity_id
_entity_poly.type
_entity_poly.pdbx_seq_one_letter_code
_entity_poly.pdbx_strand_id
1 'polypeptide(L)'
;MQIGNGTFGVRSAAGYQFTRRTPQSAGPSNETLRTQLRRVDDEIGDLRAVLRKTRARGARASSATIRGTNPVMQATGDGAVLRSRVEVNTEATQLSTRTPQWSASGGRDVTVQGLWTGTNDEVLTFTVTSNDGRSIDVTDANGDRVDTFKLHPDSTRTREMKVLKGDLYLEFAGGVELQEGDTFTLEAFASRDGAIDPDDPFDGVGLASSRFEEGTVIRDGQFLLNGVAVAVNASDSLNDVLARIEATVAGVTASYDAETERVSITTIEGGSDKNLEISDDTSGLIAALKLDELGQANGTDGSVDAPMATIPQFQSVTAGRISVNGVDIDLDPATDSVADIISLIDALEDVNAHIEDGGGVVITGRAGEDLTLLDGGTGFFAALGVQTGLHAGRAGEGRRLSDLAARKIAAEVSQLREALDALLDNEGLIGNVADMRTRLGVAVEVALREADGVGDFASLTAFDDFDEDKVRSRSRVTRELRHAYTDVRTLMLGETPRGGGLLDQLADIVDDGLSAANGFDTLV
;
A
#
# COMPACT_ATOMS: atom_id res chain seq x y z
N MET A 1 -44.79 -93.12 41.20
CA MET A 1 -44.46 -94.56 41.21
C MET A 1 -43.03 -94.67 40.68
N GLN A 2 -42.06 -94.54 41.58
CA GLN A 2 -41.25 -95.62 42.19
C GLN A 2 -40.32 -96.32 41.16
N ILE A 3 -39.05 -95.87 41.08
CA ILE A 3 -37.78 -96.56 41.47
C ILE A 3 -37.36 -97.75 40.58
N GLY A 4 -36.06 -97.78 40.21
CA GLY A 4 -35.28 -98.98 39.91
C GLY A 4 -34.61 -98.91 38.53
N ASN A 5 -33.32 -98.58 38.37
CA ASN A 5 -32.09 -99.24 38.85
C ASN A 5 -32.11 -100.78 38.71
N GLY A 6 -31.28 -101.30 37.81
CA GLY A 6 -31.09 -102.74 37.60
C GLY A 6 -29.95 -103.04 36.62
N THR A 7 -28.74 -103.07 37.15
CA THR A 7 -27.44 -103.46 36.57
C THR A 7 -27.39 -104.93 36.12
N PHE A 8 -26.38 -105.27 35.29
CA PHE A 8 -25.76 -106.56 34.92
C PHE A 8 -25.92 -106.93 33.43
N GLY A 9 -24.88 -107.30 32.67
CA GLY A 9 -23.52 -107.66 33.04
C GLY A 9 -22.57 -107.65 31.83
N VAL A 10 -21.28 -107.61 32.17
CA VAL A 10 -20.11 -107.52 31.30
C VAL A 10 -19.79 -108.87 30.66
N ARG A 11 -19.38 -108.89 29.38
CA ARG A 11 -18.20 -109.61 28.85
C ARG A 11 -17.97 -109.34 27.36
N SER A 12 -16.79 -108.77 27.05
CA SER A 12 -15.83 -109.17 25.97
C SER A 12 -16.36 -109.22 24.51
N ALA A 13 -15.78 -108.59 23.49
CA ALA A 13 -14.45 -108.01 23.27
C ALA A 13 -14.45 -107.15 21.99
N ALA A 14 -13.47 -106.23 21.90
CA ALA A 14 -12.85 -105.63 20.70
C ALA A 14 -13.77 -105.31 19.51
N GLY A 15 -14.09 -104.05 19.19
CA GLY A 15 -13.19 -102.91 19.10
C GLY A 15 -13.18 -102.43 17.65
N TYR A 16 -14.09 -101.51 17.31
CA TYR A 16 -13.95 -100.57 16.18
C TYR A 16 -14.79 -99.35 16.54
N GLN A 17 -14.13 -98.28 16.99
CA GLN A 17 -14.76 -96.98 17.14
C GLN A 17 -15.07 -96.44 15.75
N PHE A 18 -16.35 -96.45 15.37
CA PHE A 18 -16.85 -95.55 14.34
C PHE A 18 -16.87 -94.15 14.93
N THR A 19 -15.75 -93.43 14.84
CA THR A 19 -15.78 -91.98 14.91
C THR A 19 -16.62 -91.49 13.74
N ARG A 20 -17.72 -90.81 14.05
CA ARG A 20 -18.46 -89.99 13.09
C ARG A 20 -17.43 -89.12 12.39
N ARG A 21 -17.23 -89.32 11.08
CA ARG A 21 -16.67 -88.30 10.21
C ARG A 21 -17.57 -87.08 10.36
N THR A 22 -17.09 -86.07 11.05
CA THR A 22 -17.48 -84.69 10.80
C THR A 22 -17.46 -84.50 9.28
N PRO A 23 -18.53 -84.01 8.64
CA PRO A 23 -18.47 -83.68 7.23
C PRO A 23 -17.35 -82.63 7.08
N GLN A 24 -16.29 -83.04 6.40
CA GLN A 24 -15.24 -82.19 5.90
C GLN A 24 -15.94 -81.10 5.08
N SER A 25 -15.71 -79.83 5.46
CA SER A 25 -16.12 -78.67 4.68
C SER A 25 -15.82 -78.94 3.21
N ALA A 26 -16.84 -78.96 2.36
CA ALA A 26 -16.62 -79.03 0.92
C ALA A 26 -15.85 -77.76 0.56
N GLY A 27 -14.61 -77.93 0.09
CA GLY A 27 -13.86 -76.83 -0.49
C GLY A 27 -14.67 -76.15 -1.62
N PRO A 28 -14.31 -74.92 -1.99
CA PRO A 28 -14.98 -74.19 -3.08
C PRO A 28 -15.07 -75.07 -4.33
N SER A 29 -16.20 -75.02 -5.03
CA SER A 29 -16.35 -75.77 -6.28
C SER A 29 -15.39 -75.22 -7.35
N ASN A 30 -15.02 -76.06 -8.32
CA ASN A 30 -14.20 -75.65 -9.48
C ASN A 30 -14.82 -74.44 -10.23
N GLU A 31 -16.15 -74.28 -10.13
CA GLU A 31 -16.90 -73.14 -10.64
C GLU A 31 -16.60 -71.82 -9.89
N THR A 32 -16.43 -71.85 -8.57
CA THR A 32 -16.01 -70.68 -7.78
C THR A 32 -14.60 -70.21 -8.19
N LEU A 33 -13.66 -71.14 -8.37
CA LEU A 33 -12.30 -70.83 -8.83
C LEU A 33 -12.30 -70.21 -10.23
N ARG A 34 -13.02 -70.81 -11.19
CA ARG A 34 -13.19 -70.26 -12.54
C ARG A 34 -13.76 -68.85 -12.52
N THR A 35 -14.71 -68.59 -11.64
CA THR A 35 -15.33 -67.26 -11.48
C THR A 35 -14.34 -66.24 -10.97
N GLN A 36 -13.52 -66.59 -9.97
CA GLN A 36 -12.50 -65.71 -9.42
C GLN A 36 -11.36 -65.44 -10.41
N LEU A 37 -10.88 -66.47 -11.12
CA LEU A 37 -9.85 -66.32 -12.15
C LEU A 37 -10.32 -65.42 -13.31
N ARG A 38 -11.55 -65.57 -13.79
CA ARG A 38 -12.13 -64.67 -14.80
C ARG A 38 -12.23 -63.24 -14.29
N ARG A 39 -12.63 -63.04 -13.02
CA ARG A 39 -12.67 -61.71 -12.42
C ARG A 39 -11.29 -61.06 -12.43
N VAL A 40 -10.22 -61.81 -12.14
CA VAL A 40 -8.85 -61.28 -12.22
C VAL A 40 -8.47 -60.93 -13.67
N ASP A 41 -8.78 -61.79 -14.64
CA ASP A 41 -8.50 -61.54 -16.06
C ASP A 41 -9.21 -60.27 -16.58
N ASP A 42 -10.49 -60.10 -16.25
CA ASP A 42 -11.29 -58.92 -16.60
C ASP A 42 -10.65 -57.62 -16.04
N GLU A 43 -10.26 -57.63 -14.76
CA GLU A 43 -9.63 -56.47 -14.09
C GLU A 43 -8.23 -56.16 -14.65
N ILE A 44 -7.47 -57.19 -15.07
CA ILE A 44 -6.20 -57.00 -15.81
C ILE A 44 -6.48 -56.30 -17.15
N GLY A 45 -7.51 -56.73 -17.88
CA GLY A 45 -7.93 -56.14 -19.15
C GLY A 45 -8.32 -54.67 -19.02
N ASP A 46 -9.11 -54.35 -18.00
CA ASP A 46 -9.59 -52.99 -17.73
C ASP A 46 -8.45 -52.04 -17.33
N LEU A 47 -7.56 -52.48 -16.43
CA LEU A 47 -6.38 -51.70 -16.04
C LEU A 47 -5.47 -51.43 -17.25
N ARG A 48 -5.21 -52.45 -18.09
CA ARG A 48 -4.45 -52.27 -19.35
C ARG A 48 -5.10 -51.24 -20.27
N ALA A 49 -6.43 -51.30 -20.45
CA ALA A 49 -7.16 -50.39 -21.31
C ALA A 49 -7.09 -48.94 -20.80
N VAL A 50 -7.18 -48.74 -19.49
CA VAL A 50 -7.07 -47.41 -18.85
C VAL A 50 -5.65 -46.86 -18.98
N LEU A 51 -4.61 -47.67 -18.74
CA LEU A 51 -3.21 -47.27 -18.89
C LEU A 51 -2.87 -46.88 -20.35
N ARG A 52 -3.34 -47.65 -21.34
CA ARG A 52 -3.10 -47.36 -22.76
C ARG A 52 -3.82 -46.10 -23.26
N LYS A 53 -5.04 -45.84 -22.78
CA LYS A 53 -5.85 -44.66 -23.17
C LYS A 53 -5.39 -43.37 -22.48
N THR A 54 -4.67 -43.47 -21.37
CA THR A 54 -4.29 -42.31 -20.57
C THR A 54 -3.07 -41.60 -21.13
N ARG A 55 -3.22 -40.31 -21.45
CA ARG A 55 -2.13 -39.44 -21.92
C ARG A 55 -1.74 -38.47 -20.80
N ALA A 56 -0.47 -38.45 -20.42
CA ALA A 56 0.07 -37.44 -19.50
C ALA A 56 0.39 -36.15 -20.26
N ARG A 57 0.05 -34.98 -19.68
CA ARG A 57 0.28 -33.66 -20.29
C ARG A 57 1.61 -33.09 -19.79
N GLY A 58 2.35 -32.37 -20.64
CA GLY A 58 3.56 -31.66 -20.21
C GLY A 58 3.25 -30.65 -19.10
N ALA A 59 4.11 -30.59 -18.08
CA ALA A 59 4.04 -29.55 -17.07
C ALA A 59 4.21 -28.16 -17.73
N ARG A 60 3.43 -27.17 -17.29
CA ARG A 60 3.61 -25.78 -17.72
C ARG A 60 4.77 -25.18 -16.93
N ALA A 61 5.67 -24.48 -17.62
CA ALA A 61 6.67 -23.65 -16.95
C ALA A 61 5.98 -22.53 -16.16
N SER A 62 6.56 -22.14 -15.03
CA SER A 62 6.11 -20.98 -14.25
C SER A 62 7.23 -19.95 -14.12
N SER A 63 6.86 -18.68 -14.17
CA SER A 63 7.75 -17.54 -13.92
C SER A 63 8.02 -17.37 -12.43
N ALA A 64 9.17 -16.78 -12.10
CA ALA A 64 9.38 -16.17 -10.80
C ALA A 64 8.71 -14.78 -10.80
N THR A 65 7.85 -14.53 -9.81
CA THR A 65 7.18 -13.23 -9.61
C THR A 65 7.45 -12.76 -8.19
N ILE A 66 7.90 -11.52 -8.08
CA ILE A 66 8.18 -10.86 -6.80
C ILE A 66 7.31 -9.62 -6.72
N ARG A 67 6.71 -9.42 -5.55
CA ARG A 67 5.88 -8.24 -5.26
C ARG A 67 6.56 -7.48 -4.14
N GLY A 68 6.81 -6.19 -4.35
CA GLY A 68 7.25 -5.30 -3.31
C GLY A 68 6.18 -5.20 -2.24
N THR A 69 6.58 -5.26 -0.97
CA THR A 69 5.65 -5.11 0.16
C THR A 69 5.34 -3.66 0.49
N ASN A 70 6.14 -2.72 -0.03
CA ASN A 70 5.99 -1.31 0.25
C ASN A 70 5.48 -0.61 -1.02
N PRO A 71 4.26 -0.03 -0.99
CA PRO A 71 3.79 0.75 -2.12
C PRO A 71 4.69 1.98 -2.30
N VAL A 72 4.88 2.41 -3.55
CA VAL A 72 5.56 3.64 -3.90
C VAL A 72 4.75 4.81 -3.36
N MET A 73 5.33 5.53 -2.40
CA MET A 73 4.74 6.76 -1.91
C MET A 73 4.91 7.88 -2.94
N GLN A 74 3.94 8.80 -2.96
CA GLN A 74 4.05 10.05 -3.71
C GLN A 74 5.18 10.90 -3.11
N ALA A 75 5.79 11.74 -3.95
CA ALA A 75 6.78 12.70 -3.47
C ALA A 75 6.16 13.69 -2.49
N THR A 76 7.02 14.31 -1.68
CA THR A 76 6.60 15.46 -0.87
C THR A 76 6.16 16.55 -1.84
N GLY A 77 4.86 16.89 -1.85
CA GLY A 77 4.34 17.95 -2.70
C GLY A 77 4.45 19.31 -2.02
N ASP A 78 3.60 20.25 -2.39
CA ASP A 78 3.65 21.60 -1.83
C ASP A 78 2.91 21.67 -0.48
N GLY A 79 3.37 22.56 0.39
CA GLY A 79 2.66 22.92 1.62
C GLY A 79 1.34 23.62 1.35
N ALA A 80 0.42 23.56 2.31
CA ALA A 80 -0.78 24.40 2.28
C ALA A 80 -0.37 25.87 2.42
N VAL A 81 -0.93 26.76 1.60
CA VAL A 81 -0.61 28.20 1.61
C VAL A 81 -1.89 29.02 1.70
N LEU A 82 -1.98 29.86 2.74
CA LEU A 82 -2.93 30.97 2.82
C LEU A 82 -2.16 32.27 2.55
N ARG A 83 -2.51 32.99 1.48
CA ARG A 83 -1.82 34.22 1.09
C ARG A 83 -2.80 35.36 0.85
N SER A 84 -2.49 36.57 1.30
CA SER A 84 -3.29 37.76 1.02
C SER A 84 -3.63 37.86 -0.46
N ARG A 85 -4.92 38.07 -0.75
CA ARG A 85 -5.45 38.04 -2.13
C ARG A 85 -4.95 39.21 -2.97
N VAL A 86 -4.83 40.36 -2.33
CA VAL A 86 -4.30 41.61 -2.87
C VAL A 86 -3.34 42.20 -1.83
N GLU A 87 -2.71 43.31 -2.17
CA GLU A 87 -1.94 44.10 -1.20
C GLU A 87 -2.80 44.41 0.02
N VAL A 88 -2.23 44.25 1.20
CA VAL A 88 -2.95 44.47 2.47
C VAL A 88 -3.36 45.94 2.59
N ASN A 89 -2.55 46.87 2.08
CA ASN A 89 -2.95 48.25 1.86
C ASN A 89 -3.10 48.55 0.37
N THR A 90 -4.27 49.04 -0.04
CA THR A 90 -4.54 49.44 -1.43
C THR A 90 -4.69 50.96 -1.60
N GLU A 91 -4.59 51.72 -0.52
CA GLU A 91 -4.79 53.17 -0.54
C GLU A 91 -3.56 53.88 -1.09
N ALA A 92 -3.82 54.81 -2.02
CA ALA A 92 -2.75 55.53 -2.69
C ALA A 92 -2.07 56.51 -1.72
N THR A 93 -2.77 57.48 -1.15
CA THR A 93 -2.16 58.66 -0.52
C THR A 93 -2.24 58.64 1.00
N GLN A 94 -1.23 59.19 1.70
CA GLN A 94 -1.19 59.27 3.17
C GLN A 94 -0.58 60.59 3.65
N LEU A 95 -0.88 60.98 4.89
CA LEU A 95 -0.31 62.15 5.56
C LEU A 95 0.96 61.77 6.31
N SER A 96 1.90 62.72 6.48
CA SER A 96 2.98 62.51 7.43
C SER A 96 2.40 62.37 8.81
N THR A 97 2.89 61.33 9.44
CA THR A 97 2.48 60.88 10.74
C THR A 97 3.25 61.60 11.86
N ARG A 98 4.20 62.49 11.52
CA ARG A 98 4.95 63.36 12.46
C ARG A 98 4.00 64.33 13.15
N THR A 99 3.97 64.31 14.48
CA THR A 99 3.30 65.37 15.26
C THR A 99 3.85 66.72 14.82
N PRO A 100 2.99 67.62 14.30
CA PRO A 100 3.46 68.91 13.83
C PRO A 100 4.20 69.65 14.93
N GLN A 101 5.47 69.96 14.68
CA GLN A 101 6.28 70.71 15.62
C GLN A 101 5.89 72.18 15.53
N TRP A 102 5.44 72.73 16.65
CA TRP A 102 5.13 74.14 16.75
C TRP A 102 6.41 74.97 16.88
N SER A 103 6.40 76.17 16.32
CA SER A 103 7.50 77.14 16.49
C SER A 103 7.63 77.65 17.93
N ALA A 104 6.57 77.54 18.74
CA ALA A 104 6.55 77.89 20.14
C ALA A 104 6.90 76.71 21.07
N SER A 105 7.63 76.99 22.15
CA SER A 105 7.97 75.99 23.18
C SER A 105 6.75 75.64 24.03
N GLY A 106 6.10 74.52 23.75
CA GLY A 106 4.97 73.99 24.50
C GLY A 106 4.03 73.25 23.57
N GLY A 107 4.19 71.93 23.48
CA GLY A 107 3.45 71.07 22.56
C GLY A 107 1.95 71.30 22.68
N ARG A 108 1.35 71.76 21.58
CA ARG A 108 -0.10 71.87 21.42
C ARG A 108 -0.53 70.69 20.58
N ASP A 109 -1.34 69.83 21.17
CA ASP A 109 -1.79 68.62 20.48
C ASP A 109 -2.73 69.02 19.34
N VAL A 110 -2.28 68.73 18.12
CA VAL A 110 -3.09 68.80 16.90
C VAL A 110 -3.14 67.39 16.33
N THR A 111 -4.37 66.88 16.17
CA THR A 111 -4.61 65.61 15.50
C THR A 111 -4.90 65.90 14.03
N VAL A 112 -4.26 65.15 13.15
CA VAL A 112 -4.47 65.24 11.71
C VAL A 112 -5.19 63.98 11.25
N GLN A 113 -6.24 64.13 10.46
CA GLN A 113 -7.05 63.01 9.97
C GLN A 113 -7.37 63.18 8.48
N GLY A 114 -7.62 62.06 7.81
CA GLY A 114 -8.04 62.01 6.42
C GLY A 114 -6.90 61.85 5.41
N LEU A 115 -7.15 62.15 4.14
CA LEU A 115 -6.27 61.79 3.01
C LEU A 115 -5.68 63.03 2.35
N TRP A 116 -4.39 62.94 1.99
CA TRP A 116 -3.77 63.92 1.09
C TRP A 116 -4.24 63.68 -0.34
N THR A 117 -4.89 64.65 -0.97
CA THR A 117 -5.35 64.51 -2.37
C THR A 117 -4.38 65.14 -3.38
N GLY A 118 -3.21 65.60 -2.94
CA GLY A 118 -2.23 66.22 -3.83
C GLY A 118 -1.42 65.20 -4.62
N THR A 119 -0.92 65.63 -5.78
CA THR A 119 -0.19 64.76 -6.72
C THR A 119 1.32 64.78 -6.54
N ASN A 120 1.85 65.67 -5.69
CA ASN A 120 3.26 65.69 -5.27
C ASN A 120 3.36 65.72 -3.73
N ASP A 121 4.51 65.31 -3.21
CA ASP A 121 4.88 65.57 -1.83
C ASP A 121 4.90 67.08 -1.59
N GLU A 122 4.41 67.49 -0.43
CA GLU A 122 4.20 68.87 -0.07
C GLU A 122 4.48 69.10 1.41
N VAL A 123 4.92 70.30 1.76
CA VAL A 123 5.01 70.73 3.15
C VAL A 123 4.04 71.88 3.36
N LEU A 124 2.94 71.59 4.05
CA LEU A 124 1.96 72.58 4.42
C LEU A 124 2.41 73.29 5.69
N THR A 125 2.59 74.60 5.62
CA THR A 125 2.88 75.44 6.79
C THR A 125 1.62 76.15 7.22
N PHE A 126 1.21 75.90 8.47
CA PHE A 126 0.08 76.54 9.11
C PHE A 126 0.59 77.70 9.94
N THR A 127 0.07 78.90 9.69
CA THR A 127 0.48 80.12 10.40
C THR A 127 -0.74 80.80 11.00
N VAL A 128 -0.71 81.04 12.31
CA VAL A 128 -1.75 81.82 13.00
C VAL A 128 -1.56 83.30 12.65
N THR A 129 -2.53 83.89 11.95
CA THR A 129 -2.44 85.25 11.38
C THR A 129 -3.20 86.31 12.15
N SER A 130 -3.90 85.94 13.23
CA SER A 130 -4.68 86.90 14.03
C SER A 130 -4.28 86.91 15.50
N ASN A 131 -4.26 88.12 16.08
CA ASN A 131 -4.08 88.36 17.51
C ASN A 131 -5.05 87.60 18.43
N ASP A 132 -6.23 87.20 17.94
CA ASP A 132 -7.19 86.41 18.71
C ASP A 132 -6.97 84.88 18.58
N GLY A 133 -5.93 84.46 17.84
CA GLY A 133 -5.53 83.06 17.71
C GLY A 133 -6.49 82.22 16.88
N ARG A 134 -7.29 82.84 16.01
CA ARG A 134 -8.39 82.16 15.30
C ARG A 134 -8.21 82.07 13.80
N SER A 135 -7.48 82.98 13.18
CA SER A 135 -7.20 82.94 11.74
C SER A 135 -5.93 82.12 11.50
N ILE A 136 -6.00 81.13 10.63
CA ILE A 136 -4.87 80.30 10.24
C ILE A 136 -4.75 80.33 8.72
N ASP A 137 -3.61 80.76 8.21
CA ASP A 137 -3.26 80.66 6.81
C ASP A 137 -2.45 79.39 6.59
N VAL A 138 -2.70 78.70 5.47
CA VAL A 138 -1.92 77.52 5.07
C VAL A 138 -1.18 77.87 3.80
N THR A 139 0.14 77.68 3.82
CA THR A 139 1.01 77.88 2.66
C THR A 139 1.67 76.57 2.25
N ASP A 140 1.98 76.43 0.97
CA ASP A 140 2.80 75.33 0.46
C ASP A 140 4.30 75.55 0.78
N ALA A 141 5.15 74.64 0.29
CA ALA A 141 6.60 74.71 0.48
C ALA A 141 7.25 75.92 -0.21
N ASN A 142 6.60 76.53 -1.21
CA ASN A 142 7.07 77.75 -1.88
C ASN A 142 6.66 79.03 -1.14
N GLY A 143 5.83 78.90 -0.09
CA GLY A 143 5.25 80.01 0.64
C GLY A 143 4.00 80.60 -0.03
N ASP A 144 3.49 79.96 -1.07
CA ASP A 144 2.25 80.36 -1.72
C ASP A 144 1.06 79.91 -0.87
N ARG A 145 0.09 80.81 -0.66
CA ARG A 145 -1.07 80.50 0.19
C ARG A 145 -2.02 79.55 -0.52
N VAL A 146 -2.19 78.36 0.05
CA VAL A 146 -3.08 77.32 -0.47
C VAL A 146 -4.47 77.37 0.16
N ASP A 147 -4.61 77.82 1.42
CA ASP A 147 -5.91 77.95 2.07
C ASP A 147 -5.90 78.94 3.26
N THR A 148 -7.08 79.25 3.81
CA THR A 148 -7.26 80.10 4.99
C THR A 148 -8.50 79.71 5.78
N PHE A 149 -8.35 79.63 7.10
CA PHE A 149 -9.40 79.15 8.00
C PHE A 149 -9.62 80.08 9.18
N LYS A 150 -10.82 79.99 9.74
CA LYS A 150 -11.18 80.63 11.00
C LYS A 150 -11.70 79.60 11.97
N LEU A 151 -11.02 79.45 13.11
CA LEU A 151 -11.48 78.63 14.22
C LEU A 151 -12.75 79.23 14.83
N HIS A 152 -13.62 78.35 15.32
CA HIS A 152 -14.86 78.74 15.97
C HIS A 152 -14.56 79.62 17.20
N PRO A 153 -15.34 80.70 17.45
CA PRO A 153 -15.05 81.65 18.53
C PRO A 153 -15.15 81.04 19.94
N ASP A 154 -15.97 79.99 20.10
CA ASP A 154 -16.12 79.25 21.34
C ASP A 154 -14.95 78.27 21.56
N SER A 155 -14.09 78.56 22.54
CA SER A 155 -12.93 77.73 22.90
C SER A 155 -13.28 76.41 23.58
N THR A 156 -14.56 76.17 23.91
CA THR A 156 -15.03 74.95 24.57
C THR A 156 -15.57 73.89 23.61
N ARG A 157 -15.71 74.22 22.32
CA ARG A 157 -16.12 73.27 21.27
C ARG A 157 -14.89 72.70 20.57
N THR A 158 -15.01 71.49 20.04
CA THR A 158 -14.00 70.87 19.18
C THR A 158 -13.63 71.84 18.06
N ARG A 159 -12.34 72.17 17.96
CA ARG A 159 -11.81 73.09 16.95
C ARG A 159 -11.38 72.26 15.76
N GLU A 160 -12.35 71.79 15.00
CA GLU A 160 -12.13 71.10 13.74
C GLU A 160 -11.93 72.09 12.60
N MET A 161 -10.95 71.81 11.77
CA MET A 161 -10.61 72.58 10.58
C MET A 161 -10.50 71.65 9.39
N LYS A 162 -11.38 71.84 8.40
CA LYS A 162 -11.32 71.12 7.14
C LYS A 162 -10.35 71.81 6.20
N VAL A 163 -9.25 71.16 5.85
CA VAL A 163 -8.18 71.68 5.01
C VAL A 163 -8.31 71.14 3.60
N LEU A 164 -8.16 72.00 2.58
CA LEU A 164 -8.12 71.63 1.16
C LEU A 164 -9.33 70.78 0.71
N LYS A 165 -10.38 71.43 0.20
CA LYS A 165 -11.57 70.85 -0.49
C LYS A 165 -11.89 69.35 -0.25
N GLY A 166 -12.02 68.88 0.99
CA GLY A 166 -12.69 67.58 1.20
C GLY A 166 -12.17 66.80 2.37
N ASP A 167 -10.87 66.50 2.35
CA ASP A 167 -10.46 65.18 2.82
C ASP A 167 -9.36 65.24 3.88
N LEU A 168 -8.84 66.42 4.22
CA LEU A 168 -7.91 66.63 5.33
C LEU A 168 -8.60 67.38 6.48
N TYR A 169 -8.49 66.88 7.70
CA TYR A 169 -9.06 67.47 8.91
C TYR A 169 -7.97 67.66 9.97
N LEU A 170 -7.96 68.83 10.61
CA LEU A 170 -7.18 69.07 11.82
C LEU A 170 -8.12 69.30 12.99
N GLU A 171 -7.82 68.64 14.10
CA GLU A 171 -8.49 68.82 15.37
C GLU A 171 -7.49 69.35 16.38
N PHE A 172 -7.77 70.51 16.97
CA PHE A 172 -6.99 71.03 18.09
C PHE A 172 -7.62 70.61 19.41
N ALA A 173 -6.80 70.11 20.34
CA ALA A 173 -7.26 69.79 21.69
C ALA A 173 -7.93 71.01 22.37
N GLY A 174 -9.02 70.75 23.10
CA GLY A 174 -9.74 71.78 23.84
C GLY A 174 -8.83 72.46 24.88
N GLY A 175 -8.79 73.80 24.87
CA GLY A 175 -7.96 74.58 25.80
C GLY A 175 -6.61 75.06 25.25
N VAL A 176 -6.27 74.74 24.00
CA VAL A 176 -5.09 75.31 23.33
C VAL A 176 -5.31 76.80 23.00
N GLU A 177 -4.45 77.67 23.54
CA GLU A 177 -4.41 79.11 23.21
C GLU A 177 -3.35 79.36 22.13
N LEU A 178 -3.81 79.72 20.93
CA LEU A 178 -2.98 80.07 19.79
C LEU A 178 -2.69 81.58 19.81
N GLN A 179 -1.48 81.98 19.42
CA GLN A 179 -1.01 83.36 19.34
C GLN A 179 -0.63 83.70 17.90
N GLU A 180 -0.73 84.99 17.55
CA GLU A 180 -0.28 85.46 16.24
C GLU A 180 1.21 85.14 16.01
N GLY A 181 1.51 84.54 14.86
CA GLY A 181 2.87 84.11 14.49
C GLY A 181 3.22 82.68 14.88
N ASP A 182 2.35 81.96 15.59
CA ASP A 182 2.57 80.54 15.82
C ASP A 182 2.47 79.76 14.52
N THR A 183 3.42 78.86 14.30
CA THR A 183 3.47 78.03 13.10
C THR A 183 3.67 76.56 13.42
N PHE A 184 3.13 75.69 12.57
CA PHE A 184 3.50 74.28 12.50
C PHE A 184 3.52 73.81 11.05
N THR A 185 4.27 72.75 10.79
CA THR A 185 4.36 72.14 9.46
C THR A 185 3.73 70.75 9.46
N LEU A 186 3.01 70.43 8.40
CA LEU A 186 2.53 69.10 8.06
C LEU A 186 3.17 68.70 6.74
N GLU A 187 3.95 67.63 6.76
CA GLU A 187 4.40 66.99 5.53
C GLU A 187 3.23 66.14 4.99
N ALA A 188 2.95 66.24 3.70
CA ALA A 188 1.94 65.45 3.02
C ALA A 188 2.60 64.76 1.83
N PHE A 189 2.43 63.45 1.67
CA PHE A 189 3.15 62.70 0.65
C PHE A 189 2.19 62.28 -0.46
N ALA A 190 2.52 62.64 -1.69
CA ALA A 190 1.81 62.07 -2.83
C ALA A 190 2.21 60.60 -2.96
N SER A 191 1.19 59.76 -3.04
CA SER A 191 1.30 58.33 -3.20
C SER A 191 2.36 57.93 -4.23
N ARG A 192 3.37 57.19 -3.77
CA ARG A 192 3.92 56.09 -4.55
C ARG A 192 4.14 54.80 -3.76
N ASP A 193 4.32 54.84 -2.43
CA ASP A 193 4.57 53.67 -1.59
C ASP A 193 3.95 53.85 -0.19
N GLY A 194 2.67 53.54 -0.03
CA GLY A 194 1.91 53.61 1.23
C GLY A 194 2.05 52.34 2.09
N ALA A 195 3.20 51.66 2.02
CA ALA A 195 3.37 50.33 2.59
C ALA A 195 3.08 50.30 4.09
N ILE A 196 2.44 49.20 4.52
CA ILE A 196 2.31 48.87 5.94
C ILE A 196 3.68 48.90 6.58
N ASP A 197 3.75 49.53 7.75
CA ASP A 197 4.90 49.41 8.63
C ASP A 197 4.64 48.23 9.58
N PRO A 198 5.28 47.06 9.36
CA PRO A 198 4.94 45.85 10.09
C PRO A 198 5.50 45.82 11.51
N ASP A 199 6.33 46.79 11.89
CA ASP A 199 6.93 46.93 13.22
C ASP A 199 6.15 47.89 14.14
N ASP A 200 5.26 48.69 13.55
CA ASP A 200 4.40 49.63 14.29
C ASP A 200 3.16 48.93 14.86
N PRO A 201 2.67 49.34 16.05
CA PRO A 201 1.49 48.73 16.66
C PRO A 201 0.19 49.00 15.88
N PHE A 202 -0.80 48.11 16.02
CA PHE A 202 -2.10 48.26 15.36
C PHE A 202 -2.92 49.46 15.89
N ASP A 203 -2.77 49.80 17.17
CA ASP A 203 -3.34 51.01 17.82
C ASP A 203 -2.43 52.24 17.71
N GLY A 204 -1.36 52.10 16.94
CA GLY A 204 -0.43 53.16 16.63
C GLY A 204 -1.10 54.37 16.01
N VAL A 205 -0.76 55.54 16.56
CA VAL A 205 -1.23 56.84 16.06
C VAL A 205 -0.06 57.65 15.56
N GLY A 206 -0.29 58.49 14.56
CA GLY A 206 0.80 59.27 13.98
C GLY A 206 1.94 58.34 13.57
N LEU A 207 3.19 58.68 13.91
CA LEU A 207 4.41 58.05 13.34
C LEU A 207 4.55 56.59 13.67
N ALA A 208 3.85 56.14 14.70
CA ALA A 208 3.85 54.77 15.15
C ALA A 208 2.64 53.99 14.61
N SER A 209 1.91 54.52 13.62
CA SER A 209 0.78 53.82 13.02
C SER A 209 1.26 52.79 12.01
N SER A 210 0.69 51.60 12.06
CA SER A 210 0.93 50.48 11.13
C SER A 210 0.42 50.72 9.71
N ARG A 211 -0.31 51.81 9.44
CA ARG A 211 -0.77 52.24 8.09
C ARG A 211 -1.62 51.19 7.36
N PHE A 212 -2.43 50.42 8.09
CA PHE A 212 -3.49 49.63 7.47
C PHE A 212 -4.50 50.52 6.74
N GLU A 213 -5.17 49.94 5.74
CA GLU A 213 -6.19 50.60 4.92
C GLU A 213 -7.28 51.29 5.77
N GLU A 214 -7.75 52.46 5.34
CA GLU A 214 -8.70 53.27 6.11
C GLU A 214 -9.98 52.48 6.43
N GLY A 215 -10.46 52.58 7.67
CA GLY A 215 -11.62 51.82 8.16
C GLY A 215 -11.30 50.41 8.65
N THR A 216 -10.05 49.95 8.51
CA THR A 216 -9.56 48.74 9.18
C THR A 216 -9.51 48.97 10.69
N VAL A 217 -10.08 48.04 11.46
CA VAL A 217 -10.04 48.11 12.92
C VAL A 217 -9.57 46.77 13.47
N ILE A 218 -8.35 46.75 14.00
CA ILE A 218 -7.78 45.60 14.71
C ILE A 218 -7.87 45.90 16.21
N ARG A 219 -8.35 44.92 16.99
CA ARG A 219 -8.57 45.07 18.43
C ARG A 219 -8.04 43.85 19.19
N ASP A 220 -7.99 43.97 20.51
CA ASP A 220 -7.73 42.84 21.39
C ASP A 220 -8.71 41.69 21.10
N GLY A 221 -8.16 40.51 20.86
CA GLY A 221 -8.91 39.33 20.49
C GLY A 221 -7.97 38.16 20.18
N GLN A 222 -8.47 37.24 19.36
CA GLN A 222 -7.72 36.07 18.88
C GLN A 222 -8.36 35.53 17.60
N PHE A 223 -7.63 34.67 16.91
CA PHE A 223 -8.15 33.75 15.91
C PHE A 223 -7.60 32.34 16.17
N LEU A 224 -8.23 31.33 15.57
CA LEU A 224 -7.73 29.96 15.57
C LEU A 224 -7.03 29.67 14.25
N LEU A 225 -5.81 29.14 14.31
CA LEU A 225 -5.09 28.57 13.18
C LEU A 225 -4.86 27.08 13.43
N ASN A 226 -5.43 26.22 12.59
CA ASN A 226 -5.44 24.76 12.81
C ASN A 226 -5.93 24.36 14.22
N GLY A 227 -6.91 25.10 14.75
CA GLY A 227 -7.46 24.90 16.09
C GLY A 227 -6.59 25.43 17.24
N VAL A 228 -5.42 26.00 16.96
CA VAL A 228 -4.56 26.65 17.96
C VAL A 228 -4.90 28.14 18.05
N ALA A 229 -5.13 28.63 19.26
CA ALA A 229 -5.43 30.03 19.49
C ALA A 229 -4.19 30.92 19.36
N VAL A 230 -4.27 31.93 18.49
CA VAL A 230 -3.28 32.98 18.32
C VAL A 230 -3.90 34.28 18.82
N ALA A 231 -3.40 34.77 19.96
CA ALA A 231 -3.83 36.05 20.52
C ALA A 231 -3.40 37.20 19.60
N VAL A 232 -4.17 38.29 19.62
CA VAL A 232 -3.85 39.58 18.96
C VAL A 232 -4.23 40.67 19.95
N ASN A 233 -3.32 41.60 20.24
CA ASN A 233 -3.57 42.80 21.03
C ASN A 233 -3.48 44.02 20.13
N ALA A 234 -4.23 45.07 20.43
CA ALA A 234 -4.17 46.32 19.69
C ALA A 234 -2.77 46.95 19.76
N SER A 235 -2.02 46.71 20.84
CA SER A 235 -0.64 47.17 20.99
C SER A 235 0.41 46.29 20.28
N ASP A 236 0.02 45.19 19.65
CA ASP A 236 0.95 44.35 18.88
C ASP A 236 1.22 44.99 17.51
N SER A 237 2.38 44.69 16.92
CA SER A 237 2.67 44.91 15.50
C SER A 237 2.30 43.70 14.63
N LEU A 238 2.35 43.85 13.30
CA LEU A 238 2.18 42.70 12.40
C LEU A 238 3.27 41.66 12.64
N ASN A 239 4.52 42.08 12.79
CA ASN A 239 5.64 41.20 13.05
C ASN A 239 5.51 40.45 14.39
N ASP A 240 4.95 41.08 15.42
CA ASP A 240 4.68 40.39 16.69
C ASP A 240 3.69 39.23 16.51
N VAL A 241 2.64 39.42 15.72
CA VAL A 241 1.65 38.36 15.47
C VAL A 241 2.22 37.27 14.57
N LEU A 242 2.96 37.62 13.52
CA LEU A 242 3.63 36.63 12.64
C LEU A 242 4.62 35.77 13.44
N ALA A 243 5.46 36.38 14.27
CA ALA A 243 6.36 35.66 15.15
C ALA A 243 5.60 34.77 16.16
N ARG A 244 4.44 35.24 16.64
CA ARG A 244 3.57 34.46 17.53
C ARG A 244 2.96 33.24 16.83
N ILE A 245 2.57 33.36 15.56
CA ILE A 245 2.12 32.21 14.76
C ILE A 245 3.21 31.13 14.74
N GLU A 246 4.44 31.48 14.35
CA GLU A 246 5.55 30.53 14.27
C GLU A 246 5.93 29.92 15.62
N ALA A 247 5.76 30.67 16.71
CA ALA A 247 6.04 30.20 18.06
C ALA A 247 4.96 29.28 18.65
N THR A 248 3.70 29.45 18.23
CA THR A 248 2.54 28.76 18.85
C THR A 248 1.97 27.64 17.99
N VAL A 249 2.08 27.75 16.66
CA VAL A 249 1.51 26.80 15.70
C VAL A 249 2.64 25.99 15.06
N ALA A 250 2.81 24.75 15.54
CA ALA A 250 3.87 23.88 15.07
C ALA A 250 3.72 23.54 13.57
N GLY A 251 4.84 23.57 12.84
CA GLY A 251 4.88 23.17 11.43
C GLY A 251 4.35 24.23 10.46
N VAL A 252 4.19 25.48 10.90
CA VAL A 252 3.73 26.61 10.09
C VAL A 252 4.77 27.73 10.13
N THR A 253 4.95 28.41 9.00
CA THR A 253 5.68 29.68 8.89
C THR A 253 4.73 30.78 8.44
N ALA A 254 5.02 32.02 8.86
CA ALA A 254 4.22 33.18 8.50
C ALA A 254 5.14 34.35 8.14
N SER A 255 4.89 34.99 7.02
CA SER A 255 5.73 36.07 6.52
C SER A 255 4.92 37.21 5.93
N TYR A 256 5.51 38.40 5.99
CA TYR A 256 5.06 39.57 5.25
C TYR A 256 6.11 39.92 4.20
N ASP A 257 5.67 40.09 2.96
CA ASP A 257 6.49 40.54 1.85
C ASP A 257 6.23 42.04 1.63
N ALA A 258 7.22 42.88 1.91
CA ALA A 258 7.11 44.33 1.80
C ALA A 258 7.13 44.84 0.34
N GLU A 259 7.62 44.05 -0.62
CA GLU A 259 7.60 44.42 -2.04
C GLU A 259 6.21 44.18 -2.63
N THR A 260 5.55 43.10 -2.21
CA THR A 260 4.20 42.76 -2.70
C THR A 260 3.08 43.09 -1.72
N GLU A 261 3.41 43.71 -0.58
CA GLU A 261 2.57 43.98 0.59
C GLU A 261 1.56 42.87 0.91
N ARG A 262 2.03 41.63 0.94
CA ARG A 262 1.18 40.44 1.14
C ARG A 262 1.70 39.61 2.30
N VAL A 263 0.76 39.11 3.10
CA VAL A 263 1.06 38.09 4.11
C VAL A 263 0.89 36.70 3.50
N SER A 264 1.77 35.77 3.87
CA SER A 264 1.66 34.35 3.56
C SER A 264 1.82 33.52 4.84
N ILE A 265 0.93 32.56 5.03
CA ILE A 265 1.01 31.52 6.06
C ILE A 265 1.12 30.20 5.34
N THR A 266 2.15 29.41 5.64
CA THR A 266 2.50 28.21 4.88
C THR A 266 2.85 27.06 5.82
N THR A 267 2.41 25.83 5.51
CA THR A 267 2.93 24.65 6.21
C THR A 267 4.37 24.36 5.78
N ILE A 268 5.25 24.08 6.74
CA ILE A 268 6.67 23.77 6.48
C ILE A 268 6.80 22.47 5.70
N GLU A 269 6.01 21.46 6.08
CA GLU A 269 5.93 20.21 5.34
C GLU A 269 4.88 20.31 4.22
N GLY A 270 5.19 19.67 3.10
CA GLY A 270 4.26 19.46 2.00
C GLY A 270 3.51 18.13 2.10
N GLY A 271 2.50 17.96 1.24
CA GLY A 271 1.62 16.80 1.23
C GLY A 271 0.14 17.17 1.31
N SER A 272 -0.72 16.36 0.70
CA SER A 272 -2.17 16.57 0.69
C SER A 272 -2.84 16.40 2.06
N ASP A 273 -2.13 15.78 3.01
CA ASP A 273 -2.54 15.67 4.42
C ASP A 273 -2.26 16.95 5.22
N LYS A 274 -1.48 17.89 4.66
CA LYS A 274 -1.20 19.18 5.28
C LYS A 274 -2.30 20.16 4.94
N ASN A 275 -2.82 20.82 5.96
CA ASN A 275 -3.85 21.82 5.81
C ASN A 275 -3.57 23.05 6.67
N LEU A 276 -4.17 24.15 6.26
CA LEU A 276 -4.33 25.37 7.05
C LEU A 276 -5.81 25.67 7.14
N GLU A 277 -6.27 26.02 8.32
CA GLU A 277 -7.63 26.48 8.58
C GLU A 277 -7.58 27.66 9.55
N ILE A 278 -8.19 28.77 9.15
CA ILE A 278 -8.39 29.94 10.00
C ILE A 278 -9.87 30.01 10.39
N SER A 279 -10.13 30.17 11.68
CA SER A 279 -11.50 30.30 12.22
C SER A 279 -11.54 31.21 13.44
N ASP A 280 -12.76 31.58 13.85
CA ASP A 280 -13.05 32.30 15.10
C ASP A 280 -12.22 33.59 15.31
N ASP A 281 -11.96 34.36 14.24
CA ASP A 281 -11.31 35.67 14.38
C ASP A 281 -12.23 36.67 15.07
N THR A 282 -11.77 37.14 16.23
CA THR A 282 -12.42 38.16 17.06
C THR A 282 -11.64 39.47 17.10
N SER A 283 -10.41 39.48 16.57
CA SER A 283 -9.52 40.64 16.55
C SER A 283 -9.76 41.54 15.33
N GLY A 284 -10.26 40.96 14.22
CA GLY A 284 -10.42 41.63 12.93
C GLY A 284 -9.16 41.60 12.06
N LEU A 285 -8.07 41.00 12.55
CA LEU A 285 -6.80 40.91 11.83
C LEU A 285 -6.89 40.10 10.54
N ILE A 286 -7.66 39.01 10.51
CA ILE A 286 -7.72 38.13 9.33
C ILE A 286 -8.40 38.85 8.15
N ALA A 287 -9.43 39.64 8.45
CA ALA A 287 -10.07 40.52 7.48
C ALA A 287 -9.11 41.64 7.03
N ALA A 288 -8.39 42.27 7.97
CA ALA A 288 -7.38 43.28 7.66
C ALA A 288 -6.30 42.75 6.70
N LEU A 289 -5.84 41.51 6.91
CA LEU A 289 -4.86 40.81 6.07
C LEU A 289 -5.44 40.27 4.75
N LYS A 290 -6.74 40.43 4.52
CA LYS A 290 -7.46 39.98 3.32
C LYS A 290 -7.33 38.47 3.09
N LEU A 291 -7.40 37.70 4.20
CA LEU A 291 -7.30 36.24 4.28
C LEU A 291 -8.65 35.55 4.60
N ASP A 292 -9.68 36.32 4.94
CA ASP A 292 -10.98 35.86 5.47
C ASP A 292 -11.74 34.91 4.55
N GLU A 293 -11.80 35.21 3.26
CA GLU A 293 -12.46 34.35 2.28
C GLU A 293 -11.53 33.23 1.75
N LEU A 294 -10.28 33.13 2.23
CA LEU A 294 -9.46 31.95 1.94
C LEU A 294 -9.82 30.84 2.92
N GLY A 295 -9.88 31.13 4.22
CA GLY A 295 -10.45 30.29 5.29
C GLY A 295 -9.79 28.92 5.52
N GLN A 296 -9.41 28.22 4.46
CA GLN A 296 -8.75 26.93 4.43
C GLN A 296 -7.84 26.82 3.20
N ALA A 297 -6.71 26.13 3.34
CA ALA A 297 -5.85 25.71 2.25
C ALA A 297 -5.38 24.28 2.48
N ASN A 298 -5.19 23.52 1.41
CA ASN A 298 -4.64 22.18 1.46
C ASN A 298 -3.32 22.16 0.69
N GLY A 299 -2.36 21.38 1.19
CA GLY A 299 -1.17 21.03 0.45
C GLY A 299 -1.52 20.07 -0.69
N THR A 300 -0.50 19.72 -1.45
CA THR A 300 -0.62 18.78 -2.57
C THR A 300 0.36 17.63 -2.36
N ASP A 301 0.03 16.46 -2.90
CA ASP A 301 1.02 15.40 -3.03
C ASP A 301 1.89 15.68 -4.27
N GLY A 302 3.16 15.28 -4.20
CA GLY A 302 4.11 15.38 -5.31
C GLY A 302 3.91 14.26 -6.33
N SER A 303 4.39 14.48 -7.56
CA SER A 303 4.29 13.46 -8.62
C SER A 303 5.09 12.20 -8.28
N VAL A 304 4.60 11.03 -8.70
CA VAL A 304 5.35 9.76 -8.68
C VAL A 304 6.53 9.74 -9.66
N ASP A 305 6.54 10.66 -10.62
CA ASP A 305 7.63 10.89 -11.57
C ASP A 305 8.70 11.85 -11.01
N ALA A 306 8.52 12.34 -9.77
CA ALA A 306 9.54 13.16 -9.13
C ALA A 306 10.75 12.32 -8.72
N PRO A 307 11.93 12.94 -8.57
CA PRO A 307 13.13 12.23 -8.13
C PRO A 307 12.93 11.50 -6.81
N MET A 308 13.46 10.28 -6.69
CA MET A 308 13.30 9.42 -5.52
C MET A 308 13.73 10.09 -4.22
N ALA A 309 14.75 10.94 -4.26
CA ALA A 309 15.26 11.70 -3.11
C ALA A 309 14.25 12.72 -2.55
N THR A 310 13.12 12.97 -3.22
CA THR A 310 12.02 13.81 -2.70
C THR A 310 10.98 13.01 -1.92
N ILE A 311 11.08 11.68 -1.94
CA ILE A 311 10.16 10.75 -1.27
C ILE A 311 10.82 10.24 0.03
N PRO A 312 10.20 10.42 1.21
CA PRO A 312 10.78 10.01 2.49
C PRO A 312 11.21 8.53 2.57
N GLN A 313 10.46 7.64 1.92
CA GLN A 313 10.75 6.20 1.85
C GLN A 313 12.12 5.88 1.23
N PHE A 314 12.57 6.72 0.29
CA PHE A 314 13.78 6.47 -0.49
C PHE A 314 14.97 7.32 -0.02
N GLN A 315 14.87 8.01 1.12
CA GLN A 315 15.98 8.81 1.69
C GLN A 315 17.21 7.96 2.05
N SER A 316 17.03 6.66 2.30
CA SER A 316 18.15 5.75 2.54
C SER A 316 18.75 5.16 1.26
N VAL A 317 18.16 5.43 0.09
CA VAL A 317 18.67 4.95 -1.19
C VAL A 317 19.83 5.82 -1.65
N THR A 318 20.91 5.19 -2.08
CA THR A 318 22.12 5.88 -2.56
C THR A 318 22.33 5.64 -4.04
N ALA A 319 22.93 6.62 -4.72
CA ALA A 319 23.34 6.47 -6.11
C ALA A 319 24.30 5.27 -6.30
N GLY A 320 24.19 4.60 -7.44
CA GLY A 320 24.97 3.41 -7.74
C GLY A 320 24.37 2.62 -8.89
N ARG A 321 24.39 1.30 -8.76
CA ARG A 321 23.95 0.39 -9.81
C ARG A 321 23.21 -0.78 -9.23
N ILE A 322 22.04 -1.07 -9.80
CA ILE A 322 21.31 -2.32 -9.57
C ILE A 322 21.54 -3.25 -10.76
N SER A 323 21.33 -4.55 -10.58
CA SER A 323 21.44 -5.54 -11.65
C SER A 323 20.22 -6.44 -11.68
N VAL A 324 19.62 -6.59 -12.85
CA VAL A 324 18.49 -7.49 -13.11
C VAL A 324 18.88 -8.47 -14.20
N ASN A 325 18.87 -9.76 -13.87
CA ASN A 325 19.36 -10.83 -14.75
C ASN A 325 20.78 -10.58 -15.31
N GLY A 326 21.63 -9.91 -14.53
CA GLY A 326 23.00 -9.56 -14.91
C GLY A 326 23.12 -8.33 -15.83
N VAL A 327 22.00 -7.68 -16.16
CA VAL A 327 22.00 -6.37 -16.83
C VAL A 327 22.03 -5.29 -15.79
N ASP A 328 23.03 -4.42 -15.90
CA ASP A 328 23.24 -3.31 -14.98
C ASP A 328 22.40 -2.09 -15.36
N ILE A 329 21.74 -1.51 -14.37
CA ILE A 329 20.95 -0.27 -14.48
C ILE A 329 21.56 0.73 -13.50
N ASP A 330 22.00 1.87 -14.01
CA ASP A 330 22.50 2.95 -13.19
C ASP A 330 21.30 3.64 -12.49
N LEU A 331 21.51 4.05 -11.24
CA LEU A 331 20.50 4.64 -10.37
C LEU A 331 21.09 5.88 -9.71
N ASP A 332 20.45 7.03 -9.90
CA ASP A 332 20.72 8.26 -9.15
C ASP A 332 19.41 8.77 -8.51
N PRO A 333 19.20 8.59 -7.19
CA PRO A 333 17.97 9.00 -6.54
C PRO A 333 17.75 10.52 -6.57
N ALA A 334 18.78 11.33 -6.85
CA ALA A 334 18.63 12.77 -6.96
C ALA A 334 17.94 13.21 -8.26
N THR A 335 17.98 12.37 -9.31
CA THR A 335 17.42 12.69 -10.63
C THR A 335 16.37 11.70 -11.10
N ASP A 336 16.54 10.42 -10.81
CA ASP A 336 15.68 9.36 -11.30
C ASP A 336 14.45 9.23 -10.40
N SER A 337 13.29 8.96 -11.00
CA SER A 337 12.08 8.57 -10.29
C SER A 337 11.97 7.05 -10.14
N VAL A 338 11.08 6.59 -9.25
CA VAL A 338 10.78 5.15 -9.18
C VAL A 338 10.20 4.66 -10.51
N ALA A 339 9.33 5.46 -11.13
CA ALA A 339 8.69 5.12 -12.40
C ALA A 339 9.71 4.93 -13.53
N ASP A 340 10.75 5.77 -13.58
CA ASP A 340 11.84 5.64 -14.56
C ASP A 340 12.59 4.32 -14.39
N ILE A 341 13.00 4.00 -13.16
CA ILE A 341 13.77 2.78 -12.88
C ILE A 341 12.93 1.52 -13.15
N ILE A 342 11.65 1.52 -12.78
CA ILE A 342 10.77 0.38 -13.10
C ILE A 342 10.56 0.25 -14.61
N SER A 343 10.46 1.36 -15.35
CA SER A 343 10.37 1.34 -16.82
C SER A 343 11.64 0.79 -17.47
N LEU A 344 12.82 1.11 -16.92
CA LEU A 344 14.09 0.53 -17.38
C LEU A 344 14.16 -0.99 -17.13
N ILE A 345 13.61 -1.47 -16.01
CA ILE A 345 13.53 -2.90 -15.71
C ILE A 345 12.54 -3.61 -16.66
N ASP A 346 11.38 -3.01 -16.94
CA ASP A 346 10.37 -3.56 -17.86
C ASP A 346 10.85 -3.63 -19.32
N ALA A 347 11.79 -2.76 -19.69
CA ALA A 347 12.39 -2.75 -21.02
C ALA A 347 13.37 -3.92 -21.28
N LEU A 348 13.69 -4.73 -20.26
CA LEU A 348 14.56 -5.90 -20.41
C LEU A 348 13.80 -7.06 -21.09
N GLU A 349 14.47 -7.78 -22.01
CA GLU A 349 13.84 -8.78 -22.90
C GLU A 349 13.05 -9.89 -22.16
N ASP A 350 13.50 -10.29 -20.98
CA ASP A 350 12.97 -11.44 -20.23
C ASP A 350 12.37 -11.05 -18.86
N VAL A 351 12.01 -9.77 -18.69
CA VAL A 351 11.40 -9.24 -17.47
C VAL A 351 10.15 -8.43 -17.82
N ASN A 352 9.14 -8.52 -16.98
CA ASN A 352 8.01 -7.60 -16.96
C ASN A 352 7.98 -6.94 -15.58
N ALA A 353 8.03 -5.61 -15.55
CA ALA A 353 7.97 -4.84 -14.32
C ALA A 353 6.98 -3.70 -14.43
N HIS A 354 6.16 -3.50 -13.41
CA HIS A 354 5.20 -2.41 -13.39
C HIS A 354 4.83 -2.02 -11.97
N ILE A 355 4.23 -0.84 -11.83
CA ILE A 355 3.62 -0.35 -10.61
C ILE A 355 2.11 -0.61 -10.73
N GLU A 356 1.55 -1.42 -9.82
CA GLU A 356 0.12 -1.70 -9.75
C GLU A 356 -0.66 -0.49 -9.17
N ASP A 357 -1.97 -0.47 -9.38
CA ASP A 357 -2.89 0.47 -8.72
C ASP A 357 -2.72 0.37 -7.19
N GLY A 358 -2.34 1.48 -6.54
CA GLY A 358 -1.98 1.50 -5.13
C GLY A 358 -0.46 1.48 -4.85
N GLY A 359 0.38 1.55 -5.88
CA GLY A 359 1.82 1.79 -5.76
C GLY A 359 2.69 0.54 -5.60
N GLY A 360 2.10 -0.66 -5.57
CA GLY A 360 2.87 -1.91 -5.41
C GLY A 360 3.72 -2.21 -6.64
N VAL A 361 5.03 -2.39 -6.47
CA VAL A 361 5.91 -2.82 -7.57
C VAL A 361 5.82 -4.33 -7.76
N VAL A 362 5.62 -4.78 -9.00
CA VAL A 362 5.65 -6.20 -9.39
C VAL A 362 6.72 -6.41 -10.43
N ILE A 363 7.59 -7.40 -10.21
CA ILE A 363 8.63 -7.81 -11.16
C ILE A 363 8.45 -9.30 -11.43
N THR A 364 8.33 -9.66 -12.70
CA THR A 364 8.13 -11.04 -13.17
C THR A 364 9.17 -11.39 -14.22
N GLY A 365 9.92 -12.47 -13.98
CA GLY A 365 10.85 -13.00 -14.98
C GLY A 365 10.17 -13.91 -16.01
N ARG A 366 10.91 -14.32 -17.04
CA ARG A 366 10.44 -15.27 -18.03
C ARG A 366 10.03 -16.61 -17.41
N ALA A 367 8.98 -17.22 -17.96
CA ALA A 367 8.53 -18.54 -17.52
C ALA A 367 9.61 -19.60 -17.77
N GLY A 368 10.00 -20.31 -16.71
CA GLY A 368 10.99 -21.39 -16.77
C GLY A 368 12.45 -20.94 -16.64
N GLU A 369 12.70 -19.64 -16.45
CA GLU A 369 14.03 -19.09 -16.21
C GLU A 369 14.08 -18.40 -14.84
N ASP A 370 15.26 -18.38 -14.23
CA ASP A 370 15.48 -17.74 -12.94
C ASP A 370 15.51 -16.21 -13.10
N LEU A 371 14.91 -15.51 -12.13
CA LEU A 371 15.01 -14.06 -12.00
C LEU A 371 16.07 -13.73 -10.96
N THR A 372 17.10 -12.97 -11.35
CA THR A 372 18.15 -12.51 -10.44
C THR A 372 18.02 -11.01 -10.22
N LEU A 373 17.88 -10.59 -8.96
CA LEU A 373 17.86 -9.18 -8.58
C LEU A 373 19.03 -8.89 -7.64
N LEU A 374 19.91 -7.96 -8.01
CA LEU A 374 21.01 -7.50 -7.17
C LEU A 374 20.89 -5.99 -6.98
N ASP A 375 20.99 -5.55 -5.73
CA ASP A 375 20.78 -4.16 -5.35
C ASP A 375 22.06 -3.31 -5.42
N GLY A 376 23.23 -3.96 -5.56
CA GLY A 376 24.53 -3.28 -5.61
C GLY A 376 24.87 -2.45 -4.37
N GLY A 377 24.12 -2.59 -3.28
CA GLY A 377 24.24 -1.79 -2.06
C GLY A 377 23.52 -0.43 -2.11
N THR A 378 22.70 -0.18 -3.14
CA THR A 378 21.96 1.08 -3.30
C THR A 378 20.80 1.24 -2.32
N GLY A 379 20.25 0.15 -1.79
CA GLY A 379 19.06 0.12 -0.94
C GLY A 379 17.74 0.23 -1.71
N PHE A 380 17.75 0.32 -3.04
CA PHE A 380 16.57 0.54 -3.89
C PHE A 380 15.51 -0.55 -3.71
N PHE A 381 15.88 -1.82 -3.90
CA PHE A 381 14.92 -2.92 -3.79
C PHE A 381 14.44 -3.10 -2.34
N ALA A 382 15.29 -2.82 -1.36
CA ALA A 382 14.90 -2.84 0.05
C ALA A 382 13.85 -1.78 0.38
N ALA A 383 13.98 -0.56 -0.17
CA ALA A 383 12.99 0.50 0.01
C ALA A 383 11.62 0.11 -0.57
N LEU A 384 11.59 -0.62 -1.69
CA LEU A 384 10.39 -1.20 -2.30
C LEU A 384 9.84 -2.44 -1.56
N GLY A 385 10.57 -2.97 -0.58
CA GLY A 385 10.23 -4.25 0.06
C GLY A 385 10.35 -5.44 -0.90
N VAL A 386 11.21 -5.34 -1.92
CA VAL A 386 11.52 -6.38 -2.89
C VAL A 386 12.72 -7.19 -2.39
N GLN A 387 12.56 -8.51 -2.29
CA GLN A 387 13.65 -9.39 -1.89
C GLN A 387 14.64 -9.59 -3.04
N THR A 388 15.93 -9.32 -2.78
CA THR A 388 17.03 -9.53 -3.72
C THR A 388 17.50 -10.98 -3.72
N GLY A 389 18.25 -11.38 -4.74
CA GLY A 389 18.83 -12.72 -4.89
C GLY A 389 18.32 -13.47 -6.12
N LEU A 390 18.57 -14.77 -6.12
CA LEU A 390 18.12 -15.72 -7.14
C LEU A 390 16.70 -16.20 -6.82
N HIS A 391 15.78 -15.99 -7.74
CA HIS A 391 14.39 -16.41 -7.64
C HIS A 391 14.09 -17.44 -8.72
N ALA A 392 13.88 -18.68 -8.31
CA ALA A 392 13.83 -19.79 -9.23
C ALA A 392 12.56 -19.79 -10.11
N GLY A 393 12.75 -19.77 -11.43
CA GLY A 393 11.69 -20.09 -12.38
C GLY A 393 11.60 -21.60 -12.52
N ARG A 394 10.38 -22.16 -12.52
CA ARG A 394 10.23 -23.61 -12.66
C ARG A 394 10.08 -23.97 -14.12
N ALA A 395 11.13 -24.54 -14.70
CA ALA A 395 11.03 -25.21 -15.98
C ALA A 395 9.95 -26.31 -15.91
N GLY A 396 9.11 -26.37 -16.94
CA GLY A 396 8.05 -27.37 -17.06
C GLY A 396 8.62 -28.74 -17.41
N GLU A 397 9.33 -29.40 -16.49
CA GLU A 397 9.85 -30.75 -16.73
C GLU A 397 8.92 -31.84 -16.20
N GLY A 398 8.64 -32.84 -17.04
CA GLY A 398 7.83 -34.01 -16.73
C GLY A 398 6.39 -33.97 -17.28
N ARG A 399 5.89 -35.11 -17.75
CA ARG A 399 4.48 -35.31 -18.09
C ARG A 399 3.70 -35.66 -16.83
N ARG A 400 2.76 -34.82 -16.40
CA ARG A 400 1.89 -35.10 -15.23
C ARG A 400 0.55 -35.68 -15.67
N LEU A 401 0.05 -36.65 -14.90
CA LEU A 401 -1.34 -37.09 -15.02
C LEU A 401 -2.29 -36.03 -14.47
N SER A 402 -3.47 -35.93 -15.06
CA SER A 402 -4.57 -35.19 -14.44
C SER A 402 -5.10 -35.96 -13.22
N ASP A 403 -5.65 -35.25 -12.24
CA ASP A 403 -6.23 -35.86 -11.04
C ASP A 403 -7.35 -36.85 -11.35
N LEU A 404 -8.14 -36.57 -12.39
CA LEU A 404 -9.17 -37.49 -12.86
C LEU A 404 -8.57 -38.78 -13.43
N ALA A 405 -7.50 -38.68 -14.22
CA ALA A 405 -6.84 -39.85 -14.80
C ALA A 405 -6.12 -40.68 -13.73
N ALA A 406 -5.44 -40.03 -12.78
CA ALA A 406 -4.77 -40.70 -11.67
C ALA A 406 -5.78 -41.44 -10.76
N ARG A 407 -6.93 -40.84 -10.46
CA ARG A 407 -8.01 -41.49 -9.70
C ARG A 407 -8.59 -42.69 -10.43
N LYS A 408 -8.75 -42.60 -11.75
CA LYS A 408 -9.26 -43.70 -12.56
C LYS A 408 -8.30 -44.90 -12.52
N ILE A 409 -7.02 -44.68 -12.79
CA ILE A 409 -5.99 -45.73 -12.71
C ILE A 409 -5.93 -46.32 -11.29
N ALA A 410 -5.96 -45.49 -10.25
CA ALA A 410 -5.95 -45.96 -8.86
C ALA A 410 -7.17 -46.82 -8.51
N ALA A 411 -8.34 -46.55 -9.11
CA ALA A 411 -9.54 -47.37 -8.92
C ALA A 411 -9.35 -48.77 -9.52
N GLU A 412 -8.91 -48.87 -10.78
CA GLU A 412 -8.67 -50.15 -11.45
C GLU A 412 -7.57 -50.97 -10.73
N VAL A 413 -6.49 -50.33 -10.28
CA VAL A 413 -5.45 -51.02 -9.48
C VAL A 413 -6.02 -51.56 -8.17
N SER A 414 -6.95 -50.84 -7.54
CA SER A 414 -7.60 -51.31 -6.30
C SER A 414 -8.51 -52.50 -6.57
N GLN A 415 -9.25 -52.49 -7.69
CA GLN A 415 -10.15 -53.58 -8.07
C GLN A 415 -9.38 -54.85 -8.45
N LEU A 416 -8.29 -54.72 -9.22
CA LEU A 416 -7.39 -55.83 -9.53
C LEU A 416 -6.81 -56.46 -8.25
N ARG A 417 -6.40 -55.64 -7.28
CA ARG A 417 -5.93 -56.13 -5.98
C ARG A 417 -7.02 -56.91 -5.25
N GLU A 418 -8.23 -56.36 -5.16
CA GLU A 418 -9.35 -57.04 -4.49
C GLU A 418 -9.69 -58.40 -5.15
N ALA A 419 -9.60 -58.47 -6.48
CA ALA A 419 -9.83 -59.71 -7.22
C ALA A 419 -8.73 -60.76 -6.93
N LEU A 420 -7.46 -60.33 -6.86
CA LEU A 420 -6.33 -61.19 -6.50
C LEU A 420 -6.39 -61.66 -5.04
N ASP A 421 -6.74 -60.79 -4.10
CA ASP A 421 -6.89 -61.13 -2.68
C ASP A 421 -7.99 -62.19 -2.51
N ALA A 422 -9.15 -61.98 -3.15
CA ALA A 422 -10.24 -62.95 -3.13
C ALA A 422 -9.88 -64.31 -3.75
N LEU A 423 -8.98 -64.33 -4.75
CA LEU A 423 -8.46 -65.56 -5.35
C LEU A 423 -7.50 -66.30 -4.39
N LEU A 424 -6.67 -65.55 -3.66
CA LEU A 424 -5.63 -66.09 -2.77
C LEU A 424 -6.18 -66.54 -1.41
N ASP A 425 -7.27 -65.94 -0.92
CA ASP A 425 -7.91 -66.28 0.38
C ASP A 425 -8.69 -67.60 0.36
N ASN A 426 -8.73 -68.30 -0.78
CA ASN A 426 -9.55 -69.48 -0.93
C ASN A 426 -8.84 -70.75 -0.38
N GLU A 427 -8.99 -71.00 0.93
CA GLU A 427 -8.28 -72.05 1.70
C GLU A 427 -8.54 -73.51 1.27
N GLY A 428 -9.45 -73.78 0.33
CA GLY A 428 -9.81 -75.16 -0.05
C GLY A 428 -9.05 -75.75 -1.24
N LEU A 429 -8.03 -75.08 -1.77
CA LEU A 429 -7.31 -75.46 -2.99
C LEU A 429 -5.96 -76.13 -2.67
N ILE A 430 -5.98 -77.44 -2.41
CA ILE A 430 -4.77 -78.24 -2.14
C ILE A 430 -3.93 -78.31 -3.44
N GLY A 431 -2.75 -77.69 -3.45
CA GLY A 431 -1.68 -77.87 -4.45
C GLY A 431 -1.40 -76.68 -5.38
N ASN A 432 -2.43 -76.14 -6.05
CA ASN A 432 -2.23 -75.16 -7.13
C ASN A 432 -2.14 -73.70 -6.65
N VAL A 433 -2.75 -73.34 -5.51
CA VAL A 433 -2.69 -71.95 -4.98
C VAL A 433 -1.34 -71.61 -4.38
N ALA A 434 -0.64 -72.56 -3.77
CA ALA A 434 0.72 -72.33 -3.30
C ALA A 434 1.67 -72.04 -4.47
N ASP A 435 1.56 -72.81 -5.55
CA ASP A 435 2.34 -72.61 -6.78
C ASP A 435 1.97 -71.30 -7.49
N MET A 436 0.67 -70.98 -7.60
CA MET A 436 0.23 -69.70 -8.14
C MET A 436 0.68 -68.52 -7.27
N ARG A 437 0.60 -68.63 -5.94
CA ARG A 437 1.09 -67.59 -5.00
C ARG A 437 2.58 -67.37 -5.16
N THR A 438 3.36 -68.43 -5.34
CA THR A 438 4.79 -68.34 -5.63
C THR A 438 5.05 -67.72 -7.00
N ARG A 439 4.34 -68.12 -8.06
CA ARG A 439 4.49 -67.54 -9.41
C ARG A 439 4.09 -66.07 -9.47
N LEU A 440 2.98 -65.69 -8.81
CA LEU A 440 2.53 -64.31 -8.67
C LEU A 440 3.57 -63.48 -7.90
N GLY A 441 4.09 -64.00 -6.80
CA GLY A 441 5.15 -63.37 -6.02
C GLY A 441 6.42 -63.14 -6.85
N VAL A 442 6.85 -64.14 -7.62
CA VAL A 442 8.04 -64.05 -8.49
C VAL A 442 7.82 -63.04 -9.63
N ALA A 443 6.66 -63.04 -10.29
CA ALA A 443 6.36 -62.09 -11.37
C ALA A 443 6.42 -60.64 -10.88
N VAL A 444 5.89 -60.39 -9.69
CA VAL A 444 5.91 -59.07 -9.06
C VAL A 444 7.33 -58.69 -8.64
N GLU A 445 8.08 -59.60 -8.01
CA GLU A 445 9.47 -59.36 -7.60
C GLU A 445 10.38 -59.03 -8.79
N VAL A 446 10.26 -59.78 -9.90
CA VAL A 446 11.03 -59.54 -11.12
C VAL A 446 10.69 -58.18 -11.72
N ALA A 447 9.40 -57.86 -11.84
CA ALA A 447 8.97 -56.57 -12.39
C ALA A 447 9.49 -55.39 -11.55
N LEU A 448 9.47 -55.52 -10.22
CA LEU A 448 9.95 -54.50 -9.29
C LEU A 448 11.48 -54.33 -9.30
N ARG A 449 12.23 -55.40 -9.57
CA ARG A 449 13.70 -55.34 -9.70
C ARG A 449 14.16 -54.59 -10.94
N GLU A 450 13.34 -54.57 -12.00
CA GLU A 450 13.65 -53.93 -13.28
C GLU A 450 13.21 -52.45 -13.36
N ALA A 451 12.43 -51.95 -12.40
CA ALA A 451 11.91 -50.58 -12.41
C ALA A 451 12.59 -49.67 -11.36
N ASP A 452 13.52 -48.84 -11.82
CA ASP A 452 14.11 -47.76 -11.00
C ASP A 452 13.05 -46.70 -10.64
N GLY A 453 12.97 -46.31 -9.37
CA GLY A 453 12.14 -45.19 -8.90
C GLY A 453 10.69 -45.51 -8.47
N VAL A 454 10.26 -46.77 -8.54
CA VAL A 454 8.87 -47.19 -8.22
C VAL A 454 8.72 -47.71 -6.77
N GLY A 455 9.77 -47.61 -5.93
CA GLY A 455 9.84 -48.24 -4.60
C GLY A 455 8.67 -47.93 -3.64
N ASP A 456 8.11 -46.72 -3.69
CA ASP A 456 6.96 -46.36 -2.86
C ASP A 456 5.64 -46.96 -3.37
N PHE A 457 5.48 -47.13 -4.70
CA PHE A 457 4.36 -47.85 -5.31
C PHE A 457 4.50 -49.37 -5.13
N ALA A 458 5.73 -49.89 -5.16
CA ALA A 458 6.06 -51.28 -4.87
C ALA A 458 5.63 -51.69 -3.45
N SER A 459 5.80 -50.79 -2.47
CA SER A 459 5.33 -51.01 -1.09
C SER A 459 3.80 -51.09 -0.96
N LEU A 460 3.05 -50.63 -1.96
CA LEU A 460 1.59 -50.67 -2.03
C LEU A 460 1.07 -51.94 -2.72
N THR A 461 1.94 -52.63 -3.48
CA THR A 461 1.65 -53.88 -4.21
C THR A 461 2.44 -55.09 -3.67
N ALA A 462 3.26 -54.94 -2.64
CA ALA A 462 4.04 -56.03 -2.06
C ALA A 462 3.12 -57.03 -1.33
N PHE A 463 3.21 -58.31 -1.73
CA PHE A 463 2.29 -59.38 -1.33
C PHE A 463 2.68 -60.15 -0.05
N ASP A 464 3.85 -59.84 0.56
CA ASP A 464 4.44 -60.68 1.61
C ASP A 464 4.15 -60.20 3.05
N ASP A 465 3.47 -59.06 3.21
CA ASP A 465 3.14 -58.51 4.53
C ASP A 465 1.71 -57.94 4.50
N PHE A 466 0.73 -58.84 4.49
CA PHE A 466 -0.71 -58.56 4.64
C PHE A 466 -1.00 -58.15 6.09
N ASP A 467 -0.42 -57.02 6.50
CA ASP A 467 -0.77 -56.36 7.74
C ASP A 467 -2.06 -55.55 7.51
N GLU A 468 -3.12 -55.95 8.20
CA GLU A 468 -4.47 -55.36 8.16
C GLU A 468 -4.44 -53.86 8.52
N ASP A 469 -3.34 -53.38 9.13
CA ASP A 469 -3.13 -51.99 9.54
C ASP A 469 -2.49 -51.06 8.49
N LYS A 470 -2.22 -51.51 7.25
CA LYS A 470 -1.90 -50.60 6.13
C LYS A 470 -3.16 -50.08 5.42
N VAL A 471 -4.11 -49.55 6.19
CA VAL A 471 -5.15 -48.64 5.69
C VAL A 471 -4.50 -47.35 5.18
N ARG A 472 -4.08 -47.29 3.91
CA ARG A 472 -3.57 -46.04 3.29
C ARG A 472 -4.01 -45.86 1.83
N SER A 473 -5.31 -45.58 1.72
CA SER A 473 -5.99 -44.63 0.83
C SER A 473 -5.62 -44.60 -0.67
N ARG A 474 -6.68 -44.73 -1.49
CA ARG A 474 -6.69 -44.30 -2.91
C ARG A 474 -6.00 -42.96 -3.15
N SER A 475 -6.00 -42.05 -2.17
CA SER A 475 -5.30 -40.76 -2.24
C SER A 475 -3.77 -40.85 -2.25
N ARG A 476 -3.16 -41.85 -1.61
CA ARG A 476 -1.71 -42.08 -1.67
C ARG A 476 -1.31 -42.63 -3.04
N VAL A 477 -2.00 -43.68 -3.51
CA VAL A 477 -1.82 -44.23 -4.86
C VAL A 477 -2.02 -43.15 -5.93
N THR A 478 -3.06 -42.33 -5.81
CA THR A 478 -3.33 -41.21 -6.75
C THR A 478 -2.19 -40.18 -6.75
N ARG A 479 -1.61 -39.89 -5.58
CA ARG A 479 -0.49 -38.95 -5.45
C ARG A 479 0.77 -39.50 -6.10
N GLU A 480 1.12 -40.74 -5.83
CA GLU A 480 2.30 -41.39 -6.43
C GLU A 480 2.16 -41.54 -7.94
N LEU A 481 0.98 -41.97 -8.43
CA LEU A 481 0.68 -42.05 -9.87
C LEU A 481 0.82 -40.69 -10.57
N ARG A 482 0.55 -39.56 -9.90
CA ARG A 482 0.70 -38.23 -10.50
C ARG A 482 2.16 -37.93 -10.91
N HIS A 483 3.11 -38.49 -10.17
CA HIS A 483 4.54 -38.20 -10.30
C HIS A 483 5.31 -39.31 -11.03
N ALA A 484 4.97 -40.57 -10.82
CA ALA A 484 5.67 -41.74 -11.37
C ALA A 484 4.91 -42.45 -12.51
N TYR A 485 3.91 -41.80 -13.13
CA TYR A 485 3.05 -42.46 -14.13
C TYR A 485 3.81 -43.13 -15.27
N THR A 486 4.84 -42.47 -15.81
CA THR A 486 5.63 -43.01 -16.92
C THR A 486 6.31 -44.31 -16.51
N ASP A 487 6.83 -44.36 -15.28
CA ASP A 487 7.56 -45.52 -14.74
C ASP A 487 6.59 -46.65 -14.39
N VAL A 488 5.45 -46.33 -13.76
CA VAL A 488 4.38 -47.30 -13.46
C VAL A 488 3.76 -47.87 -14.73
N ARG A 489 3.55 -47.05 -15.77
CA ARG A 489 3.03 -47.52 -17.06
C ARG A 489 4.04 -48.45 -17.74
N THR A 490 5.33 -48.12 -17.70
CA THR A 490 6.39 -48.93 -18.29
C THR A 490 6.50 -50.28 -17.58
N LEU A 491 6.45 -50.30 -16.25
CA LEU A 491 6.41 -51.50 -15.42
C LEU A 491 5.20 -52.39 -15.72
N MET A 492 4.01 -51.80 -15.81
CA MET A 492 2.75 -52.54 -15.97
C MET A 492 2.55 -53.09 -17.39
N LEU A 493 2.95 -52.33 -18.41
CA LEU A 493 2.71 -52.68 -19.82
C LEU A 493 3.93 -53.25 -20.56
N GLY A 494 5.14 -53.19 -19.98
CA GLY A 494 6.34 -53.79 -20.56
C GLY A 494 6.72 -53.21 -21.92
N GLU A 495 7.12 -51.93 -21.98
CA GLU A 495 7.61 -51.30 -23.22
C GLU A 495 9.12 -51.59 -23.51
N THR A 496 9.72 -52.63 -22.90
CA THR A 496 11.12 -53.03 -23.18
C THR A 496 11.22 -54.26 -24.11
N PRO A 497 12.27 -54.38 -24.95
CA PRO A 497 12.31 -55.36 -26.05
C PRO A 497 12.47 -56.84 -25.67
N ARG A 498 12.47 -57.22 -24.38
CA ARG A 498 12.86 -58.58 -23.92
C ARG A 498 12.02 -59.23 -22.82
N GLY A 499 10.87 -58.66 -22.43
CA GLY A 499 9.96 -59.32 -21.48
C GLY A 499 8.60 -58.63 -21.44
N GLY A 500 7.50 -59.39 -21.36
CA GLY A 500 6.15 -58.85 -21.21
C GLY A 500 6.00 -58.11 -19.88
N GLY A 501 5.13 -57.09 -19.85
CA GLY A 501 4.88 -56.27 -18.66
C GLY A 501 4.28 -57.07 -17.51
N LEU A 502 4.21 -56.50 -16.30
CA LEU A 502 3.61 -57.18 -15.15
C LEU A 502 2.19 -57.69 -15.44
N LEU A 503 1.39 -56.93 -16.18
CA LEU A 503 0.02 -57.35 -16.56
C LEU A 503 0.01 -58.51 -17.55
N ASP A 504 1.06 -58.69 -18.35
CA ASP A 504 1.24 -59.84 -19.25
C ASP A 504 1.58 -61.10 -18.44
N GLN A 505 2.52 -60.98 -17.50
CA GLN A 505 2.90 -62.10 -16.64
C GLN A 505 1.74 -62.56 -15.74
N LEU A 506 0.95 -61.63 -15.22
CA LEU A 506 -0.24 -61.94 -14.43
C LEU A 506 -1.33 -62.62 -15.28
N ALA A 507 -1.54 -62.17 -16.52
CA ALA A 507 -2.51 -62.78 -17.42
C ALA A 507 -2.12 -64.23 -17.76
N ASP A 508 -0.84 -64.49 -18.05
CA ASP A 508 -0.34 -65.83 -18.35
C ASP A 508 -0.56 -66.79 -17.18
N ILE A 509 -0.33 -66.34 -15.94
CA ILE A 509 -0.56 -67.14 -14.73
C ILE A 509 -2.06 -67.47 -14.55
N VAL A 510 -2.94 -66.51 -14.85
CA VAL A 510 -4.40 -66.69 -14.75
C VAL A 510 -4.92 -67.64 -15.84
N ASP A 511 -4.40 -67.55 -17.07
CA ASP A 511 -4.78 -68.42 -18.18
C ASP A 511 -4.33 -69.87 -17.97
N ASP A 512 -3.12 -70.06 -17.43
CA ASP A 512 -2.63 -71.37 -16.96
C ASP A 512 -3.57 -71.96 -15.88
N GLY A 513 -4.01 -71.13 -14.92
CA GLY A 513 -4.95 -71.51 -13.87
C GLY A 513 -6.33 -71.89 -14.42
N LEU A 514 -6.87 -71.13 -15.37
CA LEU A 514 -8.13 -71.41 -16.05
C LEU A 514 -8.06 -72.72 -16.86
N SER A 515 -6.95 -72.93 -17.56
CA SER A 515 -6.67 -74.14 -18.33
C SER A 515 -6.61 -75.38 -17.43
N ALA A 516 -5.92 -75.28 -16.29
CA ALA A 516 -5.89 -76.34 -15.28
C ALA A 516 -7.29 -76.63 -14.72
N ALA A 517 -8.06 -75.59 -14.36
CA ALA A 517 -9.43 -75.72 -13.87
C ALA A 517 -10.38 -76.38 -14.89
N ASN A 518 -10.17 -76.16 -16.19
CA ASN A 518 -10.94 -76.79 -17.27
C ASN A 518 -10.55 -78.25 -17.53
N GLY A 519 -9.28 -78.61 -17.37
CA GLY A 519 -8.78 -79.98 -17.56
C GLY A 519 -9.31 -81.01 -16.56
N PHE A 520 -9.82 -80.58 -15.40
CA PHE A 520 -10.46 -81.47 -14.42
C PHE A 520 -11.90 -81.89 -14.78
N ASP A 521 -12.56 -81.22 -15.74
CA ASP A 521 -13.92 -81.57 -16.19
C ASP A 521 -13.94 -82.75 -17.18
N THR A 522 -12.80 -83.12 -17.77
CA THR A 522 -12.70 -84.19 -18.79
C THR A 522 -12.31 -85.55 -18.23
N LEU A 523 -12.14 -85.68 -16.90
CA LEU A 523 -11.77 -86.91 -16.19
C LEU A 523 -12.84 -87.35 -15.16
N VAL A 524 -14.12 -87.11 -15.45
CA VAL A 524 -15.26 -87.71 -14.73
C VAL A 524 -15.85 -88.86 -15.54
#